data_AF-A0AAF6BNH9-F1
#
_entry.id   AF-A0AAF6BNH9-F1
#
_cell.length_a   1.000
_cell.length_b   1.000
_cell.length_c   1.000
_cell.angle_alpha   90.00
_cell.angle_beta   90.00
_cell.angle_gamma   90.00
#
_symmetry.space_group_name_H-M   'P 1'
#
loop_
_entity.id
_entity.type
_entity.pdbx_description
1 polymer ?
#
loop_
_entity_poly.entity_id
_entity_poly.type
_entity_poly.pdbx_seq_one_letter_code
_entity_poly.pdbx_strand_id
1 'polypeptide(L)'
;MASCGAGNEEIVFRDKFRNRCSKFLEDMCFKNTKECASHGPLDQIYEAVCRLRKMKSTSVDTIRGCCAYADFTCRYHTFEHKVKVAHFTIVATEIDNLLNSATMRSMPDGGACTKEDCELFHLKLLNPELYKKLHPTRGPLHPLFEEMIAILLTDLNPFFPSQPRHHKTLVAATLQFIEACQLEYEYSESGFEIQADTPHLPLFLRQKSGISEAFVLFVLVGPHLVPENYASEDGSSDRLFFYNKIYPMLPELAAVSDHVNDVLSFYKEYEEEYVGANYIFTVAKAENITLFEVLDGLMNQIVEIRKNVMAIAERTNSLEVKRTVAQYFQGYISLHLSLEKRYRLGEVFGDGWFQGHVI
;
A
#
# COMPACT_ATOMS: atom_id res chain seq x y z
N MET A 1 -26.25 -37.49 2.75
CA MET A 1 -26.89 -36.30 3.37
C MET A 1 -25.83 -35.49 4.13
N ALA A 2 -24.89 -34.86 3.41
CA ALA A 2 -23.85 -34.04 4.03
C ALA A 2 -23.38 -32.93 3.07
N SER A 3 -24.31 -32.16 2.50
CA SER A 3 -23.98 -30.98 1.67
C SER A 3 -24.84 -29.75 1.97
N CYS A 4 -25.61 -29.75 3.06
CA CYS A 4 -26.47 -28.61 3.45
C CYS A 4 -25.86 -27.71 4.54
N GLY A 5 -24.65 -28.00 5.03
CA GLY A 5 -24.00 -27.25 6.12
C GLY A 5 -23.08 -26.11 5.64
N ALA A 6 -22.17 -26.40 4.70
CA ALA A 6 -21.14 -25.44 4.27
C ALA A 6 -21.70 -24.17 3.61
N GLY A 7 -22.73 -24.31 2.77
CA GLY A 7 -23.35 -23.14 2.11
C GLY A 7 -24.09 -22.20 3.07
N ASN A 8 -24.53 -22.67 4.24
CA ASN A 8 -25.25 -21.83 5.20
C ASN A 8 -24.27 -21.00 6.05
N GLU A 9 -23.09 -21.54 6.35
CA GLU A 9 -22.04 -20.82 7.09
C GLU A 9 -21.40 -19.72 6.24
N GLU A 10 -21.16 -19.97 4.95
CA GLU A 10 -20.64 -18.98 3.99
C GLU A 10 -21.60 -17.80 3.82
N ILE A 11 -22.90 -18.07 3.67
CA ILE A 11 -23.94 -17.02 3.57
C ILE A 11 -23.96 -16.16 4.85
N VAL A 12 -23.93 -16.81 6.01
CA VAL A 12 -23.92 -16.10 7.31
C VAL A 12 -22.67 -15.24 7.48
N PHE A 13 -21.49 -15.72 7.04
CA PHE A 13 -20.26 -14.94 7.07
C PHE A 13 -20.36 -13.72 6.15
N ARG A 14 -20.75 -13.92 4.89
CA ARG A 14 -20.88 -12.84 3.90
C ARG A 14 -21.86 -11.77 4.35
N ASP A 15 -23.01 -12.15 4.90
CA ASP A 15 -23.99 -11.19 5.44
C ASP A 15 -23.43 -10.40 6.64
N LYS A 16 -22.74 -11.08 7.58
CA LYS A 16 -22.11 -10.42 8.73
C LYS A 16 -21.01 -9.44 8.29
N PHE A 17 -20.19 -9.82 7.33
CA PHE A 17 -19.12 -8.98 6.80
C PHE A 17 -19.69 -7.79 6.03
N ARG A 18 -20.66 -8.03 5.13
CA ARG A 18 -21.35 -6.98 4.36
C ARG A 18 -21.96 -5.91 5.26
N ASN A 19 -22.63 -6.31 6.34
CA ASN A 19 -23.25 -5.37 7.29
C ASN A 19 -22.20 -4.49 8.00
N ARG A 20 -21.08 -5.09 8.42
CA ARG A 20 -19.95 -4.36 9.03
C ARG A 20 -19.31 -3.38 8.05
N CYS A 21 -18.97 -3.84 6.86
CA CYS A 21 -18.36 -2.99 5.84
C CYS A 21 -19.31 -1.87 5.41
N SER A 22 -20.60 -2.12 5.27
CA SER A 22 -21.58 -1.06 4.94
C SER A 22 -21.59 0.04 5.99
N LYS A 23 -21.64 -0.33 7.28
CA LYS A 23 -21.56 0.63 8.39
C LYS A 23 -20.21 1.37 8.41
N PHE A 24 -19.10 0.63 8.24
CA PHE A 24 -17.76 1.20 8.20
C PHE A 24 -17.63 2.25 7.09
N LEU A 25 -18.14 1.97 5.89
CA LEU A 25 -18.11 2.91 4.77
C LEU A 25 -18.95 4.16 5.03
N GLU A 26 -20.11 4.02 5.69
CA GLU A 26 -20.91 5.16 6.16
C GLU A 26 -20.15 6.01 7.18
N ASP A 27 -19.57 5.39 8.21
CA ASP A 27 -18.82 6.06 9.27
C ASP A 27 -17.53 6.73 8.72
N MET A 28 -16.96 6.20 7.63
CA MET A 28 -15.87 6.79 6.87
C MET A 28 -16.31 7.94 5.93
N CYS A 29 -17.60 8.24 5.89
CA CYS A 29 -18.23 9.20 4.97
C CYS A 29 -17.91 8.92 3.49
N PHE A 30 -17.80 7.64 3.13
CA PHE A 30 -17.54 7.22 1.76
C PHE A 30 -18.73 7.56 0.87
N LYS A 31 -18.46 8.13 -0.30
CA LYS A 31 -19.50 8.46 -1.30
C LYS A 31 -19.41 7.50 -2.46
N ASN A 32 -20.40 6.61 -2.55
CA ASN A 32 -20.54 5.68 -3.66
C ASN A 32 -21.30 6.33 -4.82
N THR A 33 -20.70 7.34 -5.44
CA THR A 33 -21.20 7.95 -6.68
C THR A 33 -20.12 7.89 -7.74
N LYS A 34 -20.53 7.89 -9.01
CA LYS A 34 -19.59 7.85 -10.15
C LYS A 34 -18.57 8.99 -10.08
N GLU A 35 -18.99 10.19 -9.68
CA GLU A 35 -18.12 11.37 -9.59
C GLU A 35 -17.05 11.23 -8.49
N CYS A 36 -17.42 10.66 -7.34
CA CYS A 36 -16.51 10.52 -6.21
C CYS A 36 -15.60 9.29 -6.36
N ALA A 37 -16.09 8.22 -6.96
CA ALA A 37 -15.48 6.89 -6.94
C ALA A 37 -14.86 6.42 -8.26
N SER A 38 -14.94 7.20 -9.34
CA SER A 38 -14.23 6.89 -10.59
C SER A 38 -12.83 7.48 -10.65
N HIS A 39 -11.90 6.76 -11.28
CA HIS A 39 -10.61 7.30 -11.69
C HIS A 39 -10.76 8.17 -12.95
N GLY A 40 -9.83 9.12 -13.13
CA GLY A 40 -9.72 9.97 -14.30
C GLY A 40 -8.81 9.36 -15.38
N PRO A 41 -7.60 9.92 -15.62
CA PRO A 41 -6.77 9.65 -16.80
C PRO A 41 -5.97 8.32 -16.72
N LEU A 42 -6.64 7.22 -16.38
CA LEU A 42 -5.99 5.93 -16.15
C LEU A 42 -5.16 5.45 -17.35
N ASP A 43 -5.72 5.52 -18.56
CA ASP A 43 -5.02 5.07 -19.78
C ASP A 43 -3.78 5.90 -20.08
N GLN A 44 -3.81 7.21 -19.79
CA GLN A 44 -2.66 8.09 -20.01
C GLN A 44 -1.53 7.75 -19.03
N ILE A 45 -1.86 7.51 -17.76
CA ILE A 45 -0.87 7.09 -16.75
C ILE A 45 -0.29 5.73 -17.15
N TYR A 46 -1.13 4.77 -17.53
CA TYR A 46 -0.72 3.45 -18.00
C TYR A 46 0.28 3.54 -19.15
N GLU A 47 -0.04 4.28 -20.22
CA GLU A 47 0.85 4.44 -21.36
C GLU A 47 2.19 5.09 -20.98
N ALA A 48 2.15 6.13 -20.14
CA ALA A 48 3.35 6.83 -19.70
C ALA A 48 4.27 5.90 -18.89
N VAL A 49 3.70 5.14 -17.95
CA VAL A 49 4.47 4.17 -17.17
C VAL A 49 5.04 3.07 -18.07
N CYS A 50 4.26 2.50 -18.98
CA CYS A 50 4.74 1.47 -19.91
C CYS A 50 5.93 1.94 -20.77
N ARG A 51 6.06 3.26 -21.04
CA ARG A 51 7.23 3.84 -21.73
C ARG A 51 8.46 3.98 -20.83
N LEU A 52 8.27 4.18 -19.53
CA LEU A 52 9.36 4.28 -18.55
C LEU A 52 9.95 2.91 -18.20
N ARG A 53 9.11 1.88 -18.18
CA ARG A 53 9.49 0.56 -17.70
C ARG A 53 10.37 -0.19 -18.69
N LYS A 54 11.39 -0.85 -18.14
CA LYS A 54 12.26 -1.77 -18.88
C LYS A 54 11.66 -3.17 -18.92
N MET A 55 11.07 -3.61 -17.81
CA MET A 55 10.37 -4.89 -17.73
C MET A 55 8.97 -4.81 -18.32
N LYS A 56 8.58 -5.86 -19.06
CA LYS A 56 7.26 -6.00 -19.70
C LYS A 56 6.48 -7.24 -19.28
N SER A 57 6.99 -8.01 -18.31
CA SER A 57 6.40 -9.29 -17.86
C SER A 57 5.17 -9.14 -16.97
N THR A 58 4.91 -7.93 -16.48
CA THR A 58 3.83 -7.65 -15.53
C THR A 58 2.46 -7.76 -16.18
N SER A 59 1.49 -8.30 -15.44
CA SER A 59 0.11 -8.37 -15.92
C SER A 59 -0.46 -6.95 -16.15
N VAL A 60 -1.28 -6.81 -17.18
CA VAL A 60 -1.97 -5.56 -17.49
C VAL A 60 -2.84 -5.11 -16.31
N ASP A 61 -3.52 -6.05 -15.65
CA ASP A 61 -4.38 -5.79 -14.50
C ASP A 61 -3.59 -5.18 -13.32
N THR A 62 -2.40 -5.74 -13.02
CA THR A 62 -1.52 -5.21 -11.98
C THR A 62 -1.07 -3.78 -12.29
N ILE A 63 -0.65 -3.50 -13.54
CA ILE A 63 -0.22 -2.16 -13.95
C ILE A 63 -1.40 -1.19 -13.83
N ARG A 64 -2.58 -1.54 -14.35
CA ARG A 64 -3.78 -0.69 -14.29
C ARG A 64 -4.20 -0.43 -12.84
N GLY A 65 -4.15 -1.43 -11.96
CA GLY A 65 -4.46 -1.25 -10.55
C GLY A 65 -3.52 -0.29 -9.84
N CYS A 66 -2.22 -0.35 -10.14
CA CYS A 66 -1.25 0.59 -9.59
C CYS A 66 -1.39 2.01 -10.16
N CYS A 67 -1.77 2.13 -11.44
CA CYS A 67 -2.08 3.43 -12.04
C CYS A 67 -3.35 4.05 -11.41
N ALA A 68 -4.35 3.22 -11.11
CA ALA A 68 -5.55 3.66 -10.41
C ALA A 68 -5.24 4.07 -8.96
N TYR A 69 -4.38 3.32 -8.26
CA TYR A 69 -3.89 3.72 -6.94
C TYR A 69 -3.32 5.14 -6.97
N ALA A 70 -2.45 5.44 -7.93
CA ALA A 70 -1.84 6.77 -8.05
C ALA A 70 -2.89 7.86 -8.35
N ASP A 71 -3.85 7.59 -9.25
CA ASP A 71 -4.88 8.59 -9.56
C ASP A 71 -5.89 8.82 -8.43
N PHE A 72 -6.29 7.76 -7.72
CA PHE A 72 -7.23 7.86 -6.61
C PHE A 72 -6.63 8.59 -5.41
N THR A 73 -5.40 8.25 -5.04
CA THR A 73 -4.75 8.77 -3.82
C THR A 73 -4.06 10.11 -4.05
N CYS A 74 -3.48 10.33 -5.23
CA CYS A 74 -2.78 11.58 -5.58
C CYS A 74 -3.61 12.42 -6.57
N ARG A 75 -4.96 12.40 -6.44
CA ARG A 75 -5.90 13.00 -7.41
C ARG A 75 -5.56 14.43 -7.83
N TYR A 76 -5.08 15.25 -6.90
CA TYR A 76 -4.79 16.67 -7.12
C TYR A 76 -3.32 16.95 -7.49
N HIS A 77 -2.46 15.93 -7.49
CA HIS A 77 -1.08 16.08 -7.93
C HIS A 77 -0.97 16.15 -9.45
N THR A 78 0.20 16.57 -9.92
CA THR A 78 0.52 16.63 -11.35
C THR A 78 0.47 15.24 -11.98
N PHE A 79 0.23 15.20 -13.29
CA PHE A 79 0.27 13.96 -14.06
C PHE A 79 1.61 13.24 -13.91
N GLU A 80 2.72 13.98 -13.98
CA GLU A 80 4.07 13.43 -13.79
C GLU A 80 4.23 12.76 -12.42
N HIS A 81 3.74 13.39 -11.35
CA HIS A 81 3.77 12.81 -10.01
C HIS A 81 3.00 11.48 -9.95
N LYS A 82 1.80 11.44 -10.53
CA LYS A 82 0.99 10.20 -10.61
C LYS A 82 1.70 9.09 -11.38
N VAL A 83 2.39 9.41 -12.47
CA VAL A 83 3.20 8.44 -13.24
C VAL A 83 4.34 7.87 -12.40
N LYS A 84 5.07 8.71 -11.66
CA LYS A 84 6.16 8.27 -10.77
C LYS A 84 5.66 7.41 -9.62
N VAL A 85 4.54 7.79 -9.00
CA VAL A 85 3.88 6.99 -7.96
C VAL A 85 3.44 5.64 -8.51
N ALA A 86 2.76 5.62 -9.67
CA ALA A 86 2.33 4.38 -10.31
C ALA A 86 3.52 3.47 -10.64
N HIS A 87 4.62 4.02 -11.17
CA HIS A 87 5.83 3.27 -11.47
C HIS A 87 6.42 2.61 -10.21
N PHE A 88 6.57 3.38 -9.13
CA PHE A 88 7.02 2.85 -7.84
C PHE A 88 6.10 1.75 -7.31
N THR A 89 4.78 1.98 -7.29
CA THR A 89 3.79 1.02 -6.79
C THR A 89 3.82 -0.29 -7.57
N ILE A 90 4.03 -0.25 -8.89
CA ILE A 90 4.14 -1.45 -9.73
C ILE A 90 5.35 -2.28 -9.32
N VAL A 91 6.54 -1.66 -9.24
CA VAL A 91 7.77 -2.39 -8.91
C VAL A 91 7.71 -2.94 -7.48
N ALA A 92 7.17 -2.17 -6.53
CA ALA A 92 6.95 -2.65 -5.16
C ALA A 92 6.00 -3.86 -5.12
N THR A 93 4.86 -3.79 -5.82
CA THR A 93 3.89 -4.90 -5.91
C THR A 93 4.49 -6.14 -6.58
N GLU A 94 5.35 -5.97 -7.57
CA GLU A 94 6.01 -7.10 -8.21
C GLU A 94 7.11 -7.71 -7.35
N ILE A 95 7.83 -6.92 -6.55
CA ILE A 95 8.77 -7.44 -5.55
C ILE A 95 8.02 -8.26 -4.50
N ASP A 96 6.88 -7.77 -4.01
CA ASP A 96 6.00 -8.50 -3.09
C ASP A 96 5.58 -9.86 -3.68
N ASN A 97 5.05 -9.86 -4.91
CA ASN A 97 4.64 -11.08 -5.60
C ASN A 97 5.82 -12.04 -5.90
N LEU A 98 7.00 -11.49 -6.19
CA LEU A 98 8.22 -12.27 -6.44
C LEU A 98 8.63 -13.05 -5.18
N LEU A 99 8.55 -12.39 -4.03
CA LEU A 99 8.96 -12.93 -2.73
C LEU A 99 7.86 -13.72 -2.02
N ASN A 100 6.66 -13.80 -2.61
CA ASN A 100 5.64 -14.73 -2.15
C ASN A 100 6.18 -16.17 -2.13
N SER A 101 5.87 -16.92 -1.07
CA SER A 101 6.42 -18.27 -0.88
C SER A 101 6.03 -19.27 -1.96
N ALA A 102 4.84 -19.16 -2.56
CA ALA A 102 4.45 -19.98 -3.70
C ALA A 102 5.32 -19.68 -4.93
N THR A 103 5.57 -18.39 -5.21
CA THR A 103 6.42 -17.96 -6.32
C THR A 103 7.86 -18.44 -6.13
N MET A 104 8.45 -18.18 -4.96
CA MET A 104 9.81 -18.59 -4.62
C MET A 104 10.01 -20.11 -4.75
N ARG A 105 9.09 -20.91 -4.18
CA ARG A 105 9.15 -22.39 -4.28
C ARG A 105 8.97 -22.92 -5.70
N SER A 106 8.31 -22.16 -6.59
CA SER A 106 8.12 -22.55 -7.99
C SER A 106 9.37 -22.31 -8.86
N MET A 107 10.35 -21.55 -8.38
CA MET A 107 11.57 -21.27 -9.13
C MET A 107 12.48 -22.50 -9.20
N PRO A 108 13.29 -22.66 -10.28
CA PRO A 108 14.14 -23.84 -10.47
C PRO A 108 15.13 -24.12 -9.33
N ASP A 109 15.57 -23.08 -8.62
CA ASP A 109 16.50 -23.15 -7.49
C ASP A 109 15.82 -22.97 -6.13
N GLY A 110 14.49 -23.06 -6.09
CA GLY A 110 13.69 -22.78 -4.88
C GLY A 110 13.75 -21.31 -4.42
N GLY A 111 14.16 -20.39 -5.30
CA GLY A 111 14.26 -18.96 -4.99
C GLY A 111 15.58 -18.57 -4.33
N ALA A 112 16.57 -19.46 -4.27
CA ALA A 112 17.85 -19.19 -3.62
C ALA A 112 18.57 -17.96 -4.18
N CYS A 113 18.61 -17.80 -5.50
CA CYS A 113 19.22 -16.64 -6.17
C CYS A 113 18.48 -15.34 -5.84
N THR A 114 17.14 -15.37 -5.84
CA THR A 114 16.31 -14.21 -5.49
C THR A 114 16.45 -13.81 -4.03
N LYS A 115 16.57 -14.79 -3.13
CA LYS A 115 16.85 -14.54 -1.71
C LYS A 115 18.20 -13.84 -1.53
N GLU A 116 19.24 -14.33 -2.20
CA GLU A 116 20.55 -13.68 -2.18
C GLU A 116 20.47 -12.26 -2.76
N ASP A 117 19.68 -12.03 -3.82
CA ASP A 117 19.49 -10.71 -4.39
C ASP A 117 18.84 -9.71 -3.39
N CYS A 118 17.90 -10.17 -2.56
CA CYS A 118 17.34 -9.36 -1.46
C CYS A 118 18.44 -8.93 -0.48
N GLU A 119 19.28 -9.86 -0.06
CA GLU A 119 20.38 -9.59 0.87
C GLU A 119 21.39 -8.61 0.26
N LEU A 120 21.65 -8.70 -1.04
CA LEU A 120 22.61 -7.84 -1.75
C LEU A 120 22.02 -6.50 -2.21
N PHE A 121 20.69 -6.34 -2.19
CA PHE A 121 20.00 -5.13 -2.63
C PHE A 121 20.55 -3.87 -1.97
N HIS A 122 20.63 -3.85 -0.63
CA HIS A 122 21.08 -2.69 0.12
C HIS A 122 22.55 -2.35 -0.17
N LEU A 123 23.41 -3.37 -0.30
CA LEU A 123 24.82 -3.19 -0.62
C LEU A 123 24.98 -2.54 -1.99
N LYS A 124 24.25 -3.04 -2.99
CA LYS A 124 24.30 -2.49 -4.35
C LYS A 124 23.70 -1.09 -4.45
N LEU A 125 22.60 -0.83 -3.75
CA LEU A 125 21.96 0.49 -3.68
C LEU A 125 22.91 1.55 -3.11
N LEU A 126 23.60 1.23 -2.01
CA LEU A 126 24.43 2.20 -1.28
C LEU A 126 25.84 2.33 -1.86
N ASN A 127 26.41 1.23 -2.37
CA ASN A 127 27.78 1.22 -2.88
C ASN A 127 27.96 0.20 -4.03
N PRO A 128 27.58 0.57 -5.27
CA PRO A 128 27.66 -0.34 -6.42
C PRO A 128 29.10 -0.79 -6.74
N GLU A 129 30.11 0.03 -6.42
CA GLU A 129 31.51 -0.34 -6.63
C GLU A 129 31.98 -1.37 -5.59
N LEU A 130 31.55 -1.25 -4.33
CA LEU A 130 31.81 -2.27 -3.32
C LEU A 130 31.08 -3.58 -3.65
N TYR A 131 29.83 -3.51 -4.11
CA TYR A 131 29.10 -4.67 -4.61
C TYR A 131 29.89 -5.41 -5.70
N LYS A 132 30.37 -4.69 -6.74
CA LYS A 132 31.20 -5.28 -7.81
C LYS A 132 32.51 -5.88 -7.28
N LYS A 133 33.14 -5.24 -6.30
CA LYS A 133 34.39 -5.71 -5.70
C LYS A 133 34.19 -7.00 -4.88
N LEU A 134 33.11 -7.07 -4.09
CA LEU A 134 32.82 -8.23 -3.23
C LEU A 134 32.19 -9.39 -3.99
N HIS A 135 31.43 -9.10 -5.06
CA HIS A 135 30.68 -10.08 -5.84
C HIS A 135 31.01 -9.97 -7.36
N PRO A 136 32.28 -10.11 -7.77
CA PRO A 136 32.74 -9.80 -9.14
C PRO A 136 32.11 -10.69 -10.23
N THR A 137 31.64 -11.89 -9.88
CA THR A 137 31.02 -12.83 -10.81
C THR A 137 29.50 -12.82 -10.76
N ARG A 138 28.88 -12.07 -9.84
CA ARG A 138 27.43 -12.17 -9.57
C ARG A 138 26.55 -11.50 -10.61
N GLY A 139 27.09 -10.52 -11.34
CA GLY A 139 26.32 -9.80 -12.36
C GLY A 139 25.26 -8.85 -11.75
N PRO A 140 24.22 -8.47 -12.52
CA PRO A 140 23.08 -7.73 -11.99
C PRO A 140 22.25 -8.58 -11.02
N LEU A 141 21.56 -7.91 -10.09
CA LEU A 141 20.48 -8.51 -9.29
C LEU A 141 19.28 -8.80 -10.20
N HIS A 142 18.26 -9.44 -9.64
CA HIS A 142 16.97 -9.61 -10.30
C HIS A 142 16.48 -8.27 -10.91
N PRO A 143 15.96 -8.27 -12.14
CA PRO A 143 15.59 -7.03 -12.84
C PRO A 143 14.65 -6.08 -12.06
N LEU A 144 13.77 -6.62 -11.20
CA LEU A 144 12.91 -5.79 -10.33
C LEU A 144 13.72 -5.01 -9.28
N PHE A 145 14.76 -5.60 -8.71
CA PHE A 145 15.65 -4.91 -7.78
C PHE A 145 16.48 -3.84 -8.49
N GLU A 146 16.94 -4.10 -9.71
CA GLU A 146 17.61 -3.09 -10.54
C GLU A 146 16.68 -1.91 -10.90
N GLU A 147 15.42 -2.20 -11.23
CA GLU A 147 14.41 -1.19 -11.52
C GLU A 147 14.09 -0.36 -10.26
N MET A 148 13.97 -1.00 -9.10
CA MET A 148 13.80 -0.30 -7.82
C MET A 148 15.01 0.58 -7.47
N ILE A 149 16.25 0.09 -7.66
CA ILE A 149 17.47 0.90 -7.49
C ILE A 149 17.44 2.13 -8.41
N ALA A 150 17.05 1.96 -9.68
CA ALA A 150 16.92 3.07 -10.60
C ALA A 150 15.87 4.08 -10.12
N ILE A 151 14.70 3.62 -9.68
CA ILE A 151 13.66 4.49 -9.11
C ILE A 151 14.20 5.28 -7.91
N LEU A 152 14.92 4.63 -7.00
CA LEU A 152 15.43 5.26 -5.79
C LEU A 152 16.61 6.21 -6.05
N LEU A 153 17.39 6.05 -7.13
CA LEU A 153 18.60 6.85 -7.37
C LEU A 153 18.45 7.92 -8.45
N THR A 154 17.30 7.99 -9.13
CA THR A 154 17.06 8.97 -10.19
C THR A 154 15.74 9.74 -9.96
N ASP A 155 15.43 10.65 -10.89
CA ASP A 155 14.20 11.45 -10.93
C ASP A 155 12.93 10.63 -11.26
N LEU A 156 13.02 9.30 -11.28
CA LEU A 156 11.90 8.38 -11.47
C LEU A 156 11.00 8.28 -10.23
N ASN A 157 11.47 8.69 -9.05
CA ASN A 157 10.63 8.91 -7.88
C ASN A 157 10.29 10.42 -7.73
N PRO A 158 9.18 10.79 -7.05
CA PRO A 158 8.74 12.17 -6.98
C PRO A 158 9.58 13.07 -6.05
N PHE A 159 10.52 12.52 -5.28
CA PHE A 159 11.30 13.25 -4.29
C PHE A 159 12.71 13.60 -4.77
N PHE A 160 13.31 12.79 -5.63
CA PHE A 160 14.68 13.02 -6.07
C PHE A 160 14.74 13.97 -7.28
N PRO A 161 15.70 14.90 -7.35
CA PRO A 161 16.68 15.28 -6.31
C PRO A 161 16.19 16.41 -5.37
N SER A 162 14.96 16.89 -5.55
CA SER A 162 14.49 18.17 -4.98
C SER A 162 14.07 18.11 -3.51
N GLN A 163 13.76 16.93 -2.97
CA GLN A 163 13.22 16.71 -1.63
C GLN A 163 14.03 15.65 -0.86
N PRO A 164 15.30 15.94 -0.49
CA PRO A 164 16.22 14.94 0.06
C PRO A 164 15.74 14.25 1.36
N ARG A 165 14.89 14.92 2.15
CA ARG A 165 14.36 14.35 3.39
C ARG A 165 13.28 13.28 3.11
N HIS A 166 12.31 13.59 2.25
CA HIS A 166 11.29 12.63 1.83
C HIS A 166 11.90 11.48 1.03
N HIS A 167 12.92 11.79 0.21
CA HIS A 167 13.72 10.78 -0.48
C HIS A 167 14.41 9.81 0.50
N LYS A 168 15.03 10.33 1.58
CA LYS A 168 15.61 9.48 2.63
C LYS A 168 14.55 8.56 3.26
N THR A 169 13.35 9.07 3.55
CA THR A 169 12.26 8.25 4.08
C THR A 169 11.83 7.18 3.09
N LEU A 170 11.68 7.51 1.80
CA LEU A 170 11.35 6.54 0.75
C LEU A 170 12.38 5.40 0.67
N VAL A 171 13.68 5.73 0.71
CA VAL A 171 14.76 4.74 0.71
C VAL A 171 14.68 3.85 1.97
N ALA A 172 14.50 4.45 3.15
CA ALA A 172 14.40 3.70 4.40
C ALA A 172 13.18 2.76 4.42
N ALA A 173 12.01 3.25 4.02
CA ALA A 173 10.78 2.46 3.93
C ALA A 173 10.92 1.32 2.91
N THR A 174 11.58 1.55 1.77
CA THR A 174 11.80 0.49 0.77
C THR A 174 12.74 -0.60 1.28
N LEU A 175 13.78 -0.26 2.05
CA LEU A 175 14.67 -1.24 2.66
C LEU A 175 13.93 -2.10 3.70
N GLN A 176 13.09 -1.48 4.55
CA GLN A 176 12.26 -2.19 5.52
C GLN A 176 11.21 -3.08 4.86
N PHE A 177 10.62 -2.63 3.76
CA PHE A 177 9.68 -3.40 2.96
C PHE A 177 10.32 -4.67 2.38
N ILE A 178 11.50 -4.54 1.74
CA ILE A 178 12.21 -5.70 1.18
C ILE A 178 12.61 -6.68 2.27
N GLU A 179 13.09 -6.18 3.42
CA GLU A 179 13.37 -7.01 4.60
C GLU A 179 12.12 -7.76 5.06
N ALA A 180 10.96 -7.11 5.10
CA ALA A 180 9.71 -7.72 5.53
C ALA A 180 9.21 -8.80 4.56
N CYS A 181 9.24 -8.56 3.25
CA CYS A 181 8.89 -9.58 2.26
C CYS A 181 9.79 -10.82 2.37
N GLN A 182 11.10 -10.61 2.60
CA GLN A 182 12.02 -11.73 2.85
C GLN A 182 11.66 -12.48 4.15
N LEU A 183 11.35 -11.76 5.23
CA LEU A 183 11.00 -12.35 6.51
C LEU A 183 9.69 -13.16 6.43
N GLU A 184 8.68 -12.67 5.71
CA GLU A 184 7.41 -13.38 5.49
C GLU A 184 7.63 -14.69 4.74
N TYR A 185 8.53 -14.71 3.74
CA TYR A 185 8.97 -15.94 3.08
C TYR A 185 9.66 -16.90 4.06
N GLU A 186 10.61 -16.40 4.86
CA GLU A 186 11.34 -17.23 5.83
C GLU A 186 10.44 -17.82 6.92
N TYR A 187 9.43 -17.09 7.36
CA TYR A 187 8.40 -17.62 8.26
C TYR A 187 7.58 -18.72 7.60
N SER A 188 7.19 -18.54 6.34
CA SER A 188 6.48 -19.59 5.58
C SER A 188 7.32 -20.86 5.43
N GLU A 189 8.62 -20.74 5.17
CA GLU A 189 9.52 -21.90 5.00
C GLU A 189 9.85 -22.60 6.32
N SER A 190 10.03 -21.83 7.40
CA SER A 190 10.34 -22.40 8.73
C SER A 190 9.11 -22.98 9.44
N GLY A 191 7.90 -22.70 8.95
CA GLY A 191 6.66 -23.01 9.65
C GLY A 191 6.49 -22.18 10.93
N PHE A 192 7.11 -20.99 10.98
CA PHE A 192 6.95 -20.09 12.11
C PHE A 192 5.49 -19.66 12.21
N GLU A 193 4.95 -19.73 13.42
CA GLU A 193 3.60 -19.32 13.71
C GLU A 193 3.59 -18.30 14.84
N ILE A 194 2.87 -17.19 14.64
CA ILE A 194 2.63 -16.19 15.68
C ILE A 194 1.91 -16.84 16.86
N GLN A 195 2.37 -16.52 18.07
CA GLN A 195 1.89 -17.07 19.34
C GLN A 195 1.32 -15.97 20.24
N ALA A 196 0.53 -16.37 21.24
CA ALA A 196 -0.10 -15.44 22.18
C ALA A 196 0.90 -14.63 23.04
N ASP A 197 2.13 -15.10 23.19
CA ASP A 197 3.21 -14.40 23.89
C ASP A 197 3.99 -13.40 22.98
N THR A 198 3.54 -13.22 21.73
CA THR A 198 4.10 -12.26 20.77
C THR A 198 3.11 -11.14 20.35
N PRO A 199 2.43 -10.47 21.30
CA PRO A 199 1.29 -9.58 20.99
C PRO A 199 1.65 -8.37 20.10
N HIS A 200 2.91 -7.94 20.09
CA HIS A 200 3.35 -6.79 19.31
C HIS A 200 3.90 -7.15 17.92
N LEU A 201 4.17 -8.44 17.67
CA LEU A 201 4.78 -8.88 16.43
C LEU A 201 3.90 -8.60 15.20
N PRO A 202 2.56 -8.83 15.24
CA PRO A 202 1.68 -8.49 14.11
C PRO A 202 1.82 -7.05 13.61
N LEU A 203 1.73 -6.07 14.52
CA LEU A 203 1.82 -4.65 14.15
C LEU A 203 3.22 -4.27 13.67
N PHE A 204 4.26 -4.80 14.34
CA PHE A 204 5.63 -4.54 13.94
C PHE A 204 5.93 -5.02 12.50
N LEU A 205 5.47 -6.22 12.14
CA LEU A 205 5.63 -6.74 10.78
C LEU A 205 4.82 -5.93 9.77
N ARG A 206 3.56 -5.64 10.10
CA ARG A 206 2.65 -4.91 9.21
C ARG A 206 3.15 -3.52 8.85
N GLN A 207 3.74 -2.81 9.81
CA GLN A 207 4.33 -1.48 9.59
C GLN A 207 5.53 -1.51 8.64
N LYS A 208 6.27 -2.63 8.59
CA LYS A 208 7.37 -2.81 7.63
C LYS A 208 6.87 -3.22 6.24
N SER A 209 6.04 -4.26 6.14
CA SER A 209 5.56 -4.79 4.85
C SER A 209 4.56 -3.85 4.16
N GLY A 210 3.88 -2.98 4.91
CA GLY A 210 2.90 -2.05 4.36
C GLY A 210 3.45 -0.92 3.51
N ILE A 211 4.73 -0.55 3.72
CA ILE A 211 5.40 0.62 3.11
C ILE A 211 4.56 1.92 3.15
N SER A 212 3.63 2.01 4.11
CA SER A 212 2.57 3.03 4.12
C SER A 212 3.08 4.44 4.35
N GLU A 213 4.19 4.59 5.08
CA GLU A 213 4.82 5.91 5.26
C GLU A 213 5.23 6.52 3.90
N ALA A 214 5.82 5.73 3.01
CA ALA A 214 6.20 6.21 1.68
C ALA A 214 4.98 6.57 0.83
N PHE A 215 3.97 5.69 0.85
CA PHE A 215 2.73 5.89 0.10
C PHE A 215 1.97 7.13 0.53
N VAL A 216 1.87 7.38 1.84
CA VAL A 216 1.23 8.58 2.38
C VAL A 216 2.06 9.83 2.08
N LEU A 217 3.39 9.75 2.12
CA LEU A 217 4.24 10.86 1.71
C LEU A 217 3.95 11.28 0.27
N PHE A 218 3.76 10.35 -0.68
CA PHE A 218 3.38 10.72 -2.05
C PHE A 218 2.11 11.59 -2.11
N VAL A 219 1.20 11.44 -1.16
CA VAL A 219 -0.02 12.24 -1.06
C VAL A 219 0.26 13.59 -0.39
N LEU A 220 1.11 13.64 0.63
CA LEU A 220 1.28 14.81 1.50
C LEU A 220 2.35 15.82 1.05
N VAL A 221 3.04 15.60 -0.07
CA VAL A 221 4.17 16.46 -0.52
C VAL A 221 3.90 17.27 -1.81
N GLY A 222 2.65 17.40 -2.22
CA GLY A 222 2.30 18.11 -3.45
C GLY A 222 2.56 19.62 -3.35
N PRO A 223 3.10 20.29 -4.38
CA PRO A 223 3.28 21.75 -4.38
C PRO A 223 1.97 22.52 -4.12
N HIS A 224 0.84 21.96 -4.54
CA HIS A 224 -0.50 22.53 -4.30
C HIS A 224 -0.90 22.56 -2.82
N LEU A 225 -0.18 21.86 -1.94
CA LEU A 225 -0.46 21.83 -0.51
C LEU A 225 0.19 22.99 0.26
N VAL A 226 1.15 23.70 -0.35
CA VAL A 226 1.81 24.85 0.27
C VAL A 226 0.99 26.10 -0.06
N PRO A 227 0.35 26.75 0.94
CA PRO A 227 -0.38 27.98 0.69
C PRO A 227 0.57 29.10 0.22
N GLU A 228 0.09 29.99 -0.65
CA GLU A 228 0.90 31.10 -1.22
C GLU A 228 1.57 31.96 -0.12
N ASN A 229 0.90 32.18 1.00
CA ASN A 229 1.44 32.95 2.12
C ASN A 229 2.54 32.23 2.92
N TYR A 230 2.77 30.95 2.65
CA TYR A 230 3.90 30.17 3.15
C TYR A 230 4.95 29.87 2.08
N ALA A 231 4.72 30.23 0.83
CA ALA A 231 5.70 30.03 -0.25
C ALA A 231 6.89 30.99 -0.06
N SER A 232 8.12 30.47 0.01
CA SER A 232 9.33 31.30 0.00
C SER A 232 10.29 30.90 -1.12
N GLU A 233 11.05 31.87 -1.65
CA GLU A 233 12.03 31.62 -2.73
C GLU A 233 13.09 30.57 -2.33
N ASP A 234 13.43 30.50 -1.04
CA ASP A 234 14.38 29.54 -0.47
C ASP A 234 13.72 28.24 0.04
N GLY A 235 12.39 28.12 -0.05
CA GLY A 235 11.59 27.00 0.42
C GLY A 235 11.62 26.75 1.94
N SER A 236 12.14 27.69 2.73
CA SER A 236 12.21 27.56 4.19
C SER A 236 10.83 27.61 4.86
N SER A 237 9.94 28.46 4.37
CA SER A 237 8.57 28.60 4.89
C SER A 237 7.67 27.42 4.49
N ASP A 238 7.83 26.88 3.29
CA ASP A 238 7.19 25.65 2.81
C ASP A 238 7.52 24.47 3.74
N ARG A 239 8.79 24.35 4.13
CA ARG A 239 9.26 23.31 5.05
C ARG A 239 8.61 23.47 6.42
N LEU A 240 8.58 24.69 6.96
CA LEU A 240 7.98 24.94 8.27
C LEU A 240 6.49 24.60 8.27
N PHE A 241 5.78 24.97 7.19
CA PHE A 241 4.37 24.59 7.01
C PHE A 241 4.21 23.08 7.01
N PHE A 242 4.98 22.36 6.18
CA PHE A 242 4.91 20.91 6.12
C PHE A 242 5.12 20.27 7.50
N TYR A 243 6.21 20.58 8.22
CA TYR A 243 6.50 19.92 9.49
C TYR A 243 5.52 20.26 10.62
N ASN A 244 5.03 21.50 10.67
CA ASN A 244 4.14 21.92 11.75
C ASN A 244 2.67 21.61 11.48
N LYS A 245 2.28 21.48 10.20
CA LYS A 245 0.87 21.42 9.80
C LYS A 245 0.50 20.14 9.06
N ILE A 246 1.41 19.58 8.26
CA ILE A 246 1.14 18.39 7.45
C ILE A 246 1.68 17.12 8.11
N TYR A 247 2.95 17.13 8.51
CA TYR A 247 3.67 15.98 9.04
C TYR A 247 2.98 15.27 10.22
N PRO A 248 2.29 15.97 11.16
CA PRO A 248 1.56 15.29 12.23
C PRO A 248 0.44 14.34 11.74
N MET A 249 -0.02 14.46 10.49
CA MET A 249 -0.99 13.52 9.90
C MET A 249 -0.34 12.25 9.36
N LEU A 250 0.98 12.25 9.13
CA LEU A 250 1.70 11.13 8.51
C LEU A 250 1.53 9.80 9.28
N PRO A 251 1.79 9.70 10.60
CA PRO A 251 1.65 8.43 11.31
C PRO A 251 0.20 7.90 11.32
N GLU A 252 -0.76 8.82 11.46
CA GLU A 252 -2.19 8.50 11.45
C GLU A 252 -2.63 7.95 10.09
N LEU A 253 -2.26 8.64 9.00
CA LEU A 253 -2.58 8.22 7.64
C LEU A 253 -1.85 6.94 7.25
N ALA A 254 -0.64 6.69 7.75
CA ALA A 254 0.07 5.44 7.53
C ALA A 254 -0.68 4.25 8.15
N ALA A 255 -1.17 4.41 9.38
CA ALA A 255 -2.01 3.39 10.03
C ALA A 255 -3.33 3.17 9.27
N VAL A 256 -3.95 4.24 8.73
CA VAL A 256 -5.14 4.11 7.87
C VAL A 256 -4.83 3.32 6.60
N SER A 257 -3.71 3.63 5.93
CA SER A 257 -3.29 2.92 4.73
C SER A 257 -3.18 1.42 4.98
N ASP A 258 -2.54 1.04 6.10
CA ASP A 258 -2.39 -0.36 6.45
C ASP A 258 -3.75 -1.02 6.78
N HIS A 259 -4.50 -0.43 7.70
CA HIS A 259 -5.69 -1.09 8.25
C HIS A 259 -6.93 -1.01 7.35
N VAL A 260 -7.05 0.01 6.49
CA VAL A 260 -8.10 0.00 5.45
C VAL A 260 -7.86 -1.14 4.47
N ASN A 261 -6.59 -1.39 4.12
CA ASN A 261 -6.25 -2.55 3.31
C ASN A 261 -6.66 -3.84 4.03
N ASP A 262 -6.22 -4.04 5.28
CA ASP A 262 -6.54 -5.24 6.07
C ASP A 262 -8.07 -5.47 6.18
N VAL A 263 -8.86 -4.41 6.38
CA VAL A 263 -10.33 -4.49 6.46
C VAL A 263 -10.95 -4.87 5.13
N LEU A 264 -10.52 -4.26 4.02
CA LEU A 264 -11.12 -4.44 2.71
C LEU A 264 -10.57 -5.67 1.96
N SER A 265 -9.41 -6.20 2.38
CA SER A 265 -8.84 -7.46 1.90
C SER A 265 -9.29 -8.66 2.72
N PHE A 266 -9.89 -8.46 3.91
CA PHE A 266 -10.31 -9.54 4.79
C PHE A 266 -11.16 -10.62 4.09
N TYR A 267 -12.07 -10.24 3.19
CA TYR A 267 -12.91 -11.20 2.47
C TYR A 267 -12.08 -12.16 1.61
N LYS A 268 -11.22 -11.64 0.73
CA LYS A 268 -10.37 -12.49 -0.11
C LYS A 268 -9.44 -13.36 0.72
N GLU A 269 -8.91 -12.82 1.83
CA GLU A 269 -7.96 -13.51 2.71
C GLU A 269 -8.63 -14.64 3.52
N TYR A 270 -9.89 -14.43 3.90
CA TYR A 270 -10.71 -15.43 4.55
C TYR A 270 -11.02 -16.60 3.62
N GLU A 271 -11.38 -16.31 2.37
CA GLU A 271 -11.71 -17.33 1.35
C GLU A 271 -10.48 -18.08 0.82
N GLU A 272 -9.32 -17.42 0.73
CA GLU A 272 -8.07 -18.03 0.24
C GLU A 272 -7.42 -18.97 1.27
N GLU A 273 -8.02 -19.13 2.47
CA GLU A 273 -7.44 -19.87 3.61
C GLU A 273 -5.96 -19.50 3.81
N TYR A 274 -5.59 -18.24 3.63
CA TYR A 274 -4.19 -17.82 3.64
C TYR A 274 -3.67 -17.81 5.08
N VAL A 275 -3.28 -19.00 5.55
CA VAL A 275 -2.81 -19.24 6.92
C VAL A 275 -1.41 -18.65 7.06
N GLY A 276 -1.27 -17.56 7.82
CA GLY A 276 -0.02 -17.28 8.53
C GLY A 276 0.57 -15.87 8.44
N ALA A 277 0.12 -14.99 7.53
CA ALA A 277 0.74 -13.66 7.37
C ALA A 277 -0.24 -12.47 7.41
N ASN A 278 -1.55 -12.69 7.32
CA ASN A 278 -2.52 -11.60 7.28
C ASN A 278 -2.74 -10.97 8.66
N TYR A 279 -2.76 -9.64 8.73
CA TYR A 279 -2.76 -8.91 10.00
C TYR A 279 -3.91 -9.34 10.93
N ILE A 280 -5.15 -9.37 10.45
CA ILE A 280 -6.33 -9.71 11.27
C ILE A 280 -6.21 -11.12 11.88
N PHE A 281 -5.74 -12.10 11.11
CA PHE A 281 -5.54 -13.47 11.58
C PHE A 281 -4.46 -13.57 12.65
N THR A 282 -3.35 -12.85 12.43
CA THR A 282 -2.21 -12.87 13.35
C THR A 282 -2.53 -12.16 14.66
N VAL A 283 -3.29 -11.07 14.64
CA VAL A 283 -3.78 -10.39 15.86
C VAL A 283 -4.79 -11.28 16.60
N ALA A 284 -5.76 -11.87 15.89
CA ALA A 284 -6.75 -12.77 16.52
C ALA A 284 -6.07 -13.92 17.27
N LYS A 285 -5.01 -14.49 16.69
CA LYS A 285 -4.20 -15.53 17.33
C LYS A 285 -3.36 -14.99 18.50
N ALA A 286 -2.70 -13.85 18.33
CA ALA A 286 -1.83 -13.27 19.35
C ALA A 286 -2.62 -12.78 20.59
N GLU A 287 -3.84 -12.28 20.40
CA GLU A 287 -4.69 -11.77 21.47
C GLU A 287 -5.73 -12.79 21.97
N ASN A 288 -5.82 -13.96 21.32
CA ASN A 288 -6.80 -15.01 21.60
C ASN A 288 -8.26 -14.49 21.57
N ILE A 289 -8.58 -13.73 20.52
CA ILE A 289 -9.92 -13.19 20.22
C ILE A 289 -10.36 -13.60 18.82
N THR A 290 -11.63 -13.40 18.49
CA THR A 290 -12.18 -13.77 17.18
C THR A 290 -11.76 -12.79 16.08
N LEU A 291 -11.75 -13.27 14.82
CA LEU A 291 -11.47 -12.42 13.65
C LEU A 291 -12.42 -11.21 13.57
N PHE A 292 -13.70 -11.40 13.92
CA PHE A 292 -14.68 -10.30 13.91
C PHE A 292 -14.43 -9.28 15.03
N GLU A 293 -13.92 -9.69 16.20
CA GLU A 293 -13.53 -8.75 17.26
C GLU A 293 -12.35 -7.88 16.81
N VAL A 294 -11.34 -8.47 16.15
CA VAL A 294 -10.23 -7.71 15.57
C VAL A 294 -10.73 -6.76 14.47
N LEU A 295 -11.58 -7.25 13.57
CA LEU A 295 -12.14 -6.45 12.47
C LEU A 295 -12.95 -5.26 13.00
N ASP A 296 -13.81 -5.48 14.00
CA ASP A 296 -14.61 -4.44 14.63
C ASP A 296 -13.71 -3.41 15.34
N GLY A 297 -12.64 -3.87 16.02
CA GLY A 297 -11.62 -3.00 16.61
C GLY A 297 -10.92 -2.11 15.59
N LEU A 298 -10.44 -2.69 14.49
CA LEU A 298 -9.79 -1.97 13.39
C LEU A 298 -10.71 -0.94 12.73
N MET A 299 -11.95 -1.33 12.40
CA MET A 299 -12.92 -0.42 11.79
C MET A 299 -13.18 0.80 12.69
N ASN A 300 -13.36 0.59 14.00
CA ASN A 300 -13.56 1.67 14.95
C ASN A 300 -12.32 2.58 15.07
N GLN A 301 -11.12 1.98 15.11
CA GLN A 301 -9.86 2.72 15.15
C GLN A 301 -9.68 3.60 13.91
N ILE A 302 -9.91 3.07 12.71
CA ILE A 302 -9.79 3.82 11.45
C ILE A 302 -10.76 5.00 11.40
N VAL A 303 -12.01 4.80 11.85
CA VAL A 303 -13.02 5.87 11.92
C VAL A 303 -12.56 6.99 12.85
N GLU A 304 -11.96 6.65 14.00
CA GLU A 304 -11.42 7.65 14.93
C GLU A 304 -10.21 8.37 14.37
N ILE A 305 -9.27 7.64 13.76
CA ILE A 305 -8.11 8.22 13.07
C ILE A 305 -8.58 9.20 11.99
N ARG A 306 -9.60 8.85 11.20
CA ARG A 306 -10.17 9.75 10.20
C ARG A 306 -10.63 11.07 10.82
N LYS A 307 -11.33 11.04 11.96
CA LYS A 307 -11.74 12.28 12.67
C LYS A 307 -10.52 13.11 13.08
N ASN A 308 -9.52 12.47 13.67
CA ASN A 308 -8.28 13.12 14.12
C ASN A 308 -7.53 13.77 12.97
N VAL A 309 -7.33 13.03 11.88
CA VAL A 309 -6.65 13.52 10.67
C VAL A 309 -7.41 14.69 10.05
N MET A 310 -8.73 14.60 9.92
CA MET A 310 -9.53 15.72 9.41
C MET A 310 -9.48 16.94 10.31
N ALA A 311 -9.40 16.77 11.63
CA ALA A 311 -9.19 17.87 12.57
C ALA A 311 -7.79 18.49 12.45
N ILE A 312 -6.74 17.69 12.25
CA ILE A 312 -5.39 18.20 11.96
C ILE A 312 -5.40 18.99 10.65
N ALA A 313 -6.02 18.44 9.59
CA ALA A 313 -6.17 19.09 8.30
C ALA A 313 -6.89 20.44 8.41
N GLU A 314 -7.95 20.54 9.21
CA GLU A 314 -8.65 21.81 9.46
C GLU A 314 -7.73 22.85 10.13
N ARG A 315 -6.92 22.44 11.12
CA ARG A 315 -5.97 23.34 11.84
C ARG A 315 -4.83 23.87 10.96
N THR A 316 -4.69 23.36 9.74
CA THR A 316 -3.77 23.92 8.74
C THR A 316 -4.28 25.22 8.14
N ASN A 317 -5.59 25.47 8.19
CA ASN A 317 -6.29 26.53 7.46
C ASN A 317 -6.06 26.51 5.94
N SER A 318 -5.69 25.36 5.37
CA SER A 318 -5.58 25.16 3.92
C SER A 318 -6.73 24.27 3.42
N LEU A 319 -7.47 24.79 2.45
CA LEU A 319 -8.55 24.05 1.79
C LEU A 319 -7.98 22.91 0.94
N GLU A 320 -6.80 23.10 0.37
CA GLU A 320 -6.07 22.15 -0.46
C GLU A 320 -5.62 20.94 0.36
N VAL A 321 -5.09 21.18 1.58
CA VAL A 321 -4.76 20.10 2.52
C VAL A 321 -6.01 19.32 2.90
N LYS A 322 -7.08 20.01 3.34
CA LYS A 322 -8.35 19.37 3.71
C LYS A 322 -8.93 18.53 2.57
N ARG A 323 -8.94 19.06 1.35
CA ARG A 323 -9.43 18.35 0.16
C ARG A 323 -8.57 17.14 -0.17
N THR A 324 -7.24 17.28 -0.15
CA THR A 324 -6.31 16.18 -0.46
C THR A 324 -6.46 15.04 0.53
N VAL A 325 -6.55 15.34 1.82
CA VAL A 325 -6.74 14.34 2.88
C VAL A 325 -8.10 13.66 2.75
N ALA A 326 -9.20 14.41 2.58
CA ALA A 326 -10.52 13.81 2.37
C ALA A 326 -10.58 12.93 1.12
N GLN A 327 -9.89 13.36 0.06
CA GLN A 327 -9.77 12.62 -1.19
C GLN A 327 -8.92 11.36 -1.04
N TYR A 328 -7.91 11.35 -0.17
CA TYR A 328 -7.14 10.14 0.11
C TYR A 328 -8.04 9.04 0.70
N PHE A 329 -8.86 9.34 1.72
CA PHE A 329 -9.82 8.38 2.27
C PHE A 329 -10.81 7.88 1.22
N GLN A 330 -11.44 8.80 0.47
CA GLN A 330 -12.39 8.46 -0.59
C GLN A 330 -11.74 7.60 -1.68
N GLY A 331 -10.56 8.01 -2.15
CA GLY A 331 -9.85 7.37 -3.25
C GLY A 331 -9.30 6.01 -2.88
N TYR A 332 -8.69 5.88 -1.69
CA TYR A 332 -8.13 4.61 -1.26
C TYR A 332 -9.19 3.53 -1.06
N ILE A 333 -10.36 3.89 -0.50
CA ILE A 333 -11.52 2.98 -0.46
C ILE A 333 -12.03 2.66 -1.88
N SER A 334 -12.15 3.67 -2.74
CA SER A 334 -12.62 3.48 -4.14
C SER A 334 -11.72 2.51 -4.91
N LEU A 335 -10.40 2.54 -4.68
CA LEU A 335 -9.45 1.62 -5.28
C LEU A 335 -9.73 0.16 -4.91
N HIS A 336 -10.01 -0.12 -3.63
CA HIS A 336 -10.29 -1.49 -3.18
C HIS A 336 -11.59 -2.01 -3.80
N LEU A 337 -12.60 -1.15 -3.90
CA LEU A 337 -13.86 -1.47 -4.56
C LEU A 337 -13.74 -1.57 -6.09
N SER A 338 -12.75 -0.91 -6.70
CA SER A 338 -12.55 -0.97 -8.15
C SER A 338 -11.77 -2.21 -8.59
N LEU A 339 -10.90 -2.77 -7.75
CA LEU A 339 -10.05 -3.91 -8.10
C LEU A 339 -10.75 -5.24 -7.82
N GLU A 340 -11.80 -5.52 -8.58
CA GLU A 340 -12.70 -6.65 -8.34
C GLU A 340 -11.97 -8.00 -8.41
N LYS A 341 -11.04 -8.16 -9.37
CA LYS A 341 -10.23 -9.38 -9.48
C LYS A 341 -9.33 -9.63 -8.27
N ARG A 342 -8.95 -8.57 -7.54
CA ARG A 342 -8.06 -8.67 -6.36
C ARG A 342 -8.85 -8.82 -5.07
N TYR A 343 -9.80 -7.92 -4.79
CA TYR A 343 -10.48 -7.86 -3.50
C TYR A 343 -11.84 -8.57 -3.46
N ARG A 344 -12.43 -8.87 -4.64
CA ARG A 344 -13.68 -9.64 -4.77
C ARG A 344 -14.84 -9.05 -3.96
N LEU A 345 -14.89 -7.71 -3.82
CA LEU A 345 -15.89 -7.04 -2.99
C LEU A 345 -17.28 -6.98 -3.66
N GLY A 346 -17.37 -7.16 -4.98
CA GLY A 346 -18.63 -7.39 -5.69
C GLY A 346 -19.33 -8.67 -5.24
N GLU A 347 -18.59 -9.69 -4.80
CA GLU A 347 -19.19 -10.88 -4.17
C GLU A 347 -19.84 -10.53 -2.82
N VAL A 348 -19.33 -9.54 -2.08
CA VAL A 348 -19.90 -9.11 -0.79
C VAL A 348 -21.07 -8.16 -0.98
N PHE A 349 -20.91 -7.15 -1.84
CA PHE A 349 -21.90 -6.08 -1.99
C PHE A 349 -22.93 -6.34 -3.08
N GLY A 350 -22.66 -7.26 -4.01
CA GLY A 350 -23.46 -7.53 -5.20
C GLY A 350 -23.06 -6.70 -6.40
N ASP A 351 -23.27 -7.28 -7.59
CA ASP A 351 -22.97 -6.64 -8.87
C ASP A 351 -23.67 -5.28 -9.01
N GLY A 352 -22.92 -4.28 -9.49
CA GLY A 352 -23.44 -2.94 -9.71
C GLY A 352 -23.70 -2.12 -8.43
N TRP A 353 -23.35 -2.63 -7.24
CA TRP A 353 -23.39 -1.82 -6.03
C TRP A 353 -22.40 -0.65 -6.11
N PHE A 354 -21.14 -0.93 -6.49
CA PHE A 354 -20.13 0.10 -6.68
C PHE A 354 -20.41 0.92 -7.95
N GLN A 355 -20.54 2.23 -7.79
CA GLN A 355 -20.90 3.16 -8.88
C GLN A 355 -19.67 3.72 -9.63
N GLY A 356 -18.46 3.44 -9.14
CA GLY A 356 -17.22 3.82 -9.80
C GLY A 356 -16.86 2.91 -10.98
N HIS A 357 -15.71 3.16 -11.60
CA HIS A 357 -15.17 2.28 -12.63
C HIS A 357 -14.47 1.07 -11.99
N VAL A 358 -14.85 -0.14 -12.41
CA VAL A 358 -14.17 -1.40 -12.06
C VAL A 358 -12.99 -1.62 -13.03
N ILE A 359 -11.91 -2.22 -12.52
CA ILE A 359 -10.65 -2.49 -13.23
C ILE A 359 -10.43 -3.99 -13.37
#